data_AF-A0A918VW46-F1
#
_entry.id   AF-A0A918VW46-F1
#
_cell.length_a   1.000
_cell.length_b   1.000
_cell.length_c   1.000
_cell.angle_alpha   90.00
_cell.angle_beta   90.00
_cell.angle_gamma   90.00
#
_symmetry.space_group_name_H-M   'P 1'
#
loop_
_entity.id
_entity.type
_entity.pdbx_description
1 polymer ?
#
loop_
_entity_poly.entity_id
_entity_poly.type
_entity_poly.pdbx_seq_one_letter_code
_entity_poly.pdbx_strand_id
1 'polypeptide(L)'
;MCKEYFSQLNQLLKKGGTVIFEGFAFQTSGIPENESRSRGTQNREMLFSEEEIRAAFQEFDFQEFHEGEIELDEGKFHKGKGWVIRFVAEKNH
;
A
#
# COMPACT_ATOMS: atom_id res chain seq x y z
N MET A 1 1.11 0.78 -14.51
CA MET A 1 2.47 1.28 -14.21
C MET A 1 3.06 0.71 -12.93
N CYS A 2 2.73 1.14 -11.70
CA CYS A 2 3.43 0.63 -10.50
C CYS A 2 3.25 -0.88 -10.28
N LYS A 3 2.04 -1.41 -10.53
CA LYS A 3 1.68 -2.83 -10.31
C LYS A 3 2.49 -3.80 -11.20
N GLU A 4 2.96 -3.34 -12.37
CA GLU A 4 3.73 -4.17 -13.32
C GLU A 4 5.15 -4.47 -12.83
N TYR A 5 5.66 -3.70 -11.86
CA TYR A 5 7.00 -3.88 -11.30
C TYR A 5 7.06 -4.90 -10.15
N PHE A 6 5.94 -5.29 -9.54
CA PHE A 6 5.95 -6.24 -8.43
C PHE A 6 6.47 -7.62 -8.84
N SER A 7 6.13 -8.08 -10.04
CA SER A 7 6.66 -9.33 -10.59
C SER A 7 8.16 -9.26 -10.87
N GLN A 8 8.67 -8.11 -11.30
CA GLN A 8 10.10 -7.87 -11.51
C GLN A 8 10.85 -7.81 -10.18
N LEU A 9 10.26 -7.20 -9.16
CA LEU A 9 10.82 -7.14 -7.81
C LEU A 9 11.09 -8.55 -7.28
N ASN A 10 10.15 -9.49 -7.50
CA ASN A 10 10.36 -10.88 -7.15
C ASN A 10 11.59 -11.48 -7.87
N GLN A 11 11.82 -11.18 -9.15
CA GLN A 11 12.99 -11.72 -9.87
C GLN A 11 14.32 -11.09 -9.41
N LEU A 12 14.29 -9.81 -9.02
CA LEU A 12 15.50 -9.05 -8.68
C LEU A 12 15.93 -9.25 -7.21
N LEU A 13 14.99 -9.52 -6.31
CA LEU A 13 15.28 -9.72 -4.90
C LEU A 13 15.75 -11.16 -4.65
N LYS A 14 16.87 -11.30 -3.94
CA LYS A 14 17.38 -12.61 -3.51
C LYS A 14 16.55 -13.15 -2.35
N LYS A 15 16.59 -14.47 -2.16
CA LYS A 15 16.06 -15.13 -0.95
C LYS A 15 16.69 -14.51 0.31
N GLY A 16 15.87 -14.29 1.33
CA GLY A 16 16.21 -13.54 2.55
C GLY A 16 16.18 -12.01 2.38
N GLY A 17 15.80 -11.50 1.21
CA GLY A 17 15.64 -10.07 0.99
C GLY A 17 14.31 -9.56 1.57
N THR A 18 14.35 -8.36 2.15
CA THR A 18 13.18 -7.72 2.77
C THR A 18 12.61 -6.63 1.87
N VAL A 19 11.28 -6.56 1.80
CA VAL A 19 10.51 -5.49 1.18
C VAL A 19 9.82 -4.69 2.28
N ILE A 20 9.98 -3.37 2.22
CA ILE A 20 9.22 -2.42 3.02
C ILE A 20 8.36 -1.63 2.04
N PHE A 21 7.06 -1.63 2.27
CA PHE A 21 6.10 -1.00 1.36
C PHE A 21 5.14 -0.10 2.12
N GLU A 22 4.81 1.02 1.48
CA GLU A 22 3.71 1.90 1.83
C GLU A 22 3.03 2.37 0.54
N GLY A 23 1.70 2.25 0.49
CA GLY A 23 0.91 2.73 -0.64
C GLY A 23 -0.48 3.16 -0.20
N PHE A 24 -1.04 4.16 -0.87
CA PHE A 24 -2.42 4.59 -0.63
C PHE A 24 -3.40 3.48 -1.04
N ALA A 25 -4.38 3.24 -0.19
CA ALA A 25 -5.39 2.22 -0.39
C ALA A 25 -6.78 2.84 -0.54
N PHE A 26 -7.68 2.10 -1.19
CA PHE A 26 -9.06 2.55 -1.37
C PHE A 26 -9.94 2.06 -0.22
N GLN A 27 -10.45 2.99 0.59
CA GLN A 27 -11.41 2.67 1.63
C GLN A 27 -12.81 2.51 1.03
N THR A 28 -13.32 1.28 0.95
CA THR A 28 -14.62 0.95 0.36
C THR A 28 -15.82 1.14 1.30
N SER A 29 -15.59 1.18 2.62
CA SER A 29 -16.66 0.91 3.60
C SER A 29 -16.77 2.00 4.67
N GLY A 30 -17.92 2.69 4.69
CA GLY A 30 -18.40 3.42 5.88
C GLY A 30 -18.14 4.93 5.97
N ILE A 31 -17.45 5.55 5.00
CA ILE A 31 -17.25 7.01 5.01
C ILE A 31 -18.25 7.70 4.05
N PRO A 32 -19.04 8.67 4.52
CA PRO A 32 -19.91 9.44 3.64
C PRO A 32 -19.08 10.25 2.64
N GLU A 33 -19.58 10.38 1.41
CA GLU A 33 -18.87 10.97 0.24
C GLU A 33 -18.31 12.39 0.48
N ASN A 34 -18.84 13.08 1.50
CA ASN A 34 -18.37 14.40 1.95
C ASN A 34 -17.12 14.37 2.84
N GLU A 35 -16.84 13.25 3.52
CA GLU A 35 -15.68 13.03 4.41
C GLU A 35 -14.56 12.22 3.75
N SER A 36 -14.83 11.58 2.60
CA SER A 36 -13.82 10.87 1.79
C SER A 36 -12.77 11.77 1.14
N ARG A 37 -12.78 13.08 1.45
CA ARG A 37 -11.75 14.08 1.10
C ARG A 37 -10.44 13.90 1.89
N SER A 38 -10.11 12.67 2.24
CA SER A 38 -8.74 12.30 2.61
C SER A 38 -7.87 12.56 1.38
N ARG A 39 -6.79 13.32 1.57
CA ARG A 39 -5.96 13.95 0.54
C ARG A 39 -5.05 12.93 -0.17
N GLY A 40 -5.63 11.88 -0.71
CA GLY A 40 -4.98 10.96 -1.64
C GLY A 40 -5.26 11.36 -3.09
N THR A 41 -4.50 10.76 -4.01
CA THR A 41 -4.74 10.95 -5.44
C THR A 41 -6.16 10.48 -5.80
N GLN A 42 -6.92 11.30 -6.53
CA GLN A 42 -8.29 10.91 -6.95
C GLN A 42 -8.30 9.82 -8.03
N ASN A 43 -7.12 9.46 -8.55
CA ASN A 43 -6.99 8.41 -9.52
C ASN A 43 -7.03 7.04 -8.83
N ARG A 44 -8.19 6.36 -8.92
CA ARG A 44 -8.40 5.01 -8.39
C ARG A 44 -7.38 3.99 -8.91
N GLU A 45 -6.81 4.21 -10.10
CA GLU A 45 -5.78 3.32 -10.68
C GLU A 45 -4.47 3.30 -9.88
N MET A 46 -4.26 4.30 -9.01
CA MET A 46 -3.09 4.42 -8.15
C MET A 46 -3.33 3.91 -6.72
N LEU A 47 -4.53 3.41 -6.42
CA LEU A 47 -4.86 2.85 -5.12
C LEU A 47 -4.70 1.32 -5.12
N PHE A 48 -4.28 0.79 -3.98
CA PHE A 48 -4.11 -0.65 -3.74
C PHE A 48 -5.24 -1.21 -2.88
N SER A 49 -5.50 -2.51 -3.02
CA SER A 49 -6.29 -3.29 -2.06
C SER A 49 -5.43 -4.36 -1.40
N GLU A 50 -5.85 -4.85 -0.23
CA GLU A 50 -5.16 -5.95 0.46
C GLU A 50 -5.05 -7.19 -0.44
N GLU A 51 -6.11 -7.53 -1.19
CA GLU A 51 -6.12 -8.69 -2.09
C GLU A 51 -5.07 -8.55 -3.20
N GLU A 52 -4.96 -7.37 -3.80
CA GLU A 52 -3.96 -7.10 -4.84
C GLU A 52 -2.54 -7.22 -4.29
N ILE A 53 -2.27 -6.71 -3.09
CA ILE A 53 -0.96 -6.79 -2.45
C ILE A 53 -0.62 -8.23 -2.10
N ARG A 54 -1.54 -8.98 -1.49
CA ARG A 54 -1.30 -10.39 -1.14
C ARG A 54 -1.05 -11.25 -2.36
N ALA A 55 -1.77 -11.00 -3.45
CA ALA A 55 -1.54 -11.71 -4.71
C ALA A 55 -0.17 -11.35 -5.31
N ALA A 56 0.23 -10.08 -5.28
CA ALA A 56 1.50 -9.63 -5.84
C ALA A 56 2.73 -10.13 -5.06
N PHE A 57 2.59 -10.33 -3.75
CA PHE A 57 3.68 -10.71 -2.84
C PHE A 57 3.47 -12.12 -2.24
N GLN A 58 2.83 -13.03 -2.97
CA GLN A 58 2.54 -14.39 -2.48
C GLN A 58 3.80 -15.22 -2.14
N GLU A 59 4.96 -14.89 -2.73
CA GLU A 59 6.25 -15.58 -2.47
C GLU A 59 6.99 -15.00 -1.24
N PHE A 60 6.37 -14.04 -0.55
CA PHE A 60 6.93 -13.35 0.59
C PHE A 60 6.16 -13.67 1.85
N ASP A 61 6.89 -13.84 2.95
CA ASP A 61 6.32 -13.96 4.28
C ASP A 61 6.16 -12.58 4.89
N PHE A 62 4.90 -12.18 5.11
CA PHE A 62 4.55 -10.91 5.74
C PHE A 62 4.87 -10.98 7.25
N GLN A 63 5.87 -10.22 7.68
CA GLN A 63 6.23 -10.05 9.08
C GLN A 63 5.33 -9.03 9.77
N GLU A 64 4.98 -7.96 9.03
CA GLU A 64 4.04 -6.92 9.46
C GLU A 64 3.12 -6.59 8.29
N PHE A 65 1.83 -6.38 8.56
CA PHE A 65 0.86 -5.92 7.58
C PHE A 65 -0.19 -5.03 8.27
N HIS A 66 -0.43 -3.86 7.73
CA HIS A 66 -1.40 -2.90 8.24
C HIS A 66 -2.15 -2.25 7.09
N GLU A 67 -3.47 -2.30 7.12
CA GLU A 67 -4.34 -1.45 6.32
C GLU A 67 -5.13 -0.53 7.27
N GLY A 68 -5.08 0.78 7.06
CA GLY A 68 -5.78 1.70 7.96
C GLY A 68 -5.57 3.18 7.69
N GLU A 69 -6.28 3.98 8.48
CA GLU A 69 -6.15 5.44 8.48
C GLU A 69 -4.85 5.86 9.17
N ILE A 70 -4.13 6.79 8.56
CA ILE A 70 -2.97 7.47 9.11
C ILE A 70 -3.15 8.97 9.05
N GLU A 71 -2.44 9.68 9.94
CA GLU A 71 -2.28 11.13 9.83
C GLU A 71 -1.06 11.43 8.94
N LEU A 72 -1.30 12.10 7.82
CA LEU A 72 -0.29 12.61 6.91
C LEU A 72 0.18 13.98 7.40
N ASP A 73 1.50 14.15 7.55
CA ASP A 73 2.15 15.45 7.77
C ASP A 73 3.36 15.61 6.84
N GLU A 74 3.11 15.75 5.54
CA GLU A 74 4.14 15.91 4.51
C GLU A 74 4.50 17.39 4.26
N GLY A 75 4.09 18.29 5.17
CA GLY A 75 4.34 19.74 5.10
C GLY A 75 3.06 20.59 5.04
N LYS A 76 3.22 21.91 4.96
CA LYS A 76 2.13 22.90 5.16
C LYS A 76 0.85 22.65 4.34
N PHE A 77 0.95 22.05 3.17
CA PHE A 77 -0.18 21.82 2.26
C PHE A 77 -0.62 20.36 2.17
N HIS A 78 0.10 19.44 2.82
CA HIS A 78 -0.10 18.01 2.79
C HIS A 78 -0.28 17.47 4.21
N LYS A 79 -1.25 18.07 4.92
CA LYS A 79 -1.74 17.62 6.22
C LYS A 79 -3.14 17.05 6.08
N GLY A 80 -3.42 15.91 6.68
CA GLY A 80 -4.76 15.33 6.71
C GLY A 80 -4.78 13.83 7.00
N LYS A 81 -5.96 13.23 6.93
CA LYS A 81 -6.11 11.77 7.01
C LYS A 81 -5.84 11.15 5.65
N GLY A 82 -5.21 9.97 5.64
CA GLY A 82 -5.01 9.12 4.47
C GLY A 82 -5.27 7.66 4.83
N TRP A 83 -5.69 6.85 3.86
CA TRP A 83 -5.84 5.40 4.05
C TRP A 83 -4.70 4.69 3.32
N VAL A 84 -3.96 3.84 4.01
CA VAL A 84 -2.75 3.19 3.46
C VAL A 84 -2.73 1.70 3.73
N ILE A 85 -2.02 0.97 2.88
CA ILE A 85 -1.47 -0.36 3.17
C ILE A 85 0.03 -0.20 3.41
N ARG A 86 0.51 -0.76 4.52
CA ARG A 86 1.91 -0.84 4.91
C ARG A 86 2.27 -2.28 5.24
N PHE A 87 3.44 -2.71 4.82
CA PHE A 87 3.93 -4.01 5.24
C PHE A 87 5.46 -4.11 5.23
N VAL A 88 5.94 -5.10 5.99
CA VAL A 88 7.29 -5.64 5.91
C VAL A 88 7.17 -7.11 5.56
N ALA A 89 7.83 -7.54 4.48
CA ALA A 89 7.77 -8.92 4.03
C ALA A 89 9.14 -9.43 3.57
N GLU A 90 9.45 -10.69 3.85
CA GLU A 90 10.72 -11.33 3.49
C GLU A 90 10.53 -12.37 2.40
N LYS A 91 11.40 -12.36 1.39
CA LYS A 91 11.36 -13.35 0.31
C LYS A 91 11.97 -14.68 0.79
N ASN A 92 11.15 -15.69 1.02
CA ASN A 92 11.61 -17.01 1.46
C ASN A 92 11.64 -18.09 0.37
N HIS A 93 11.06 -17.80 -0.80
CA HIS A 93 10.91 -18.72 -1.92
C HIS A 93 11.64 -18.27 -3.19
#